data_AF-A0A8H5YSQ7-F1
#
_entry.id   AF-A0A8H5YSQ7-F1
#
_cell.length_a   1.000
_cell.length_b   1.000
_cell.length_c   1.000
_cell.angle_alpha   90.00
_cell.angle_beta   90.00
_cell.angle_gamma   90.00
#
_symmetry.space_group_name_H-M   'P 1'
#
loop_
_entity.id
_entity.type
_entity.pdbx_description
1 polymer ?
#
loop_
_entity_poly.entity_id
_entity_poly.type
_entity_poly.pdbx_seq_one_letter_code
_entity_poly.pdbx_strand_id
1 'polypeptide(L)'
;MLSSFHYFGSLPPELQAHIWKLSVRPTKPGVQVFSLSKSSIPDLSNRGGTAVAYLSAPKWAFGPTSNCPRSLRDISASWTRNNPSTYLFDSGLWSACLNSRKIMRDNLHEAEFLVVRTRANHLGDTWLDTSGAYASRHRTIVVSPREDLFILQLDHPDAFLWYLRNPVIPSETPGGSPQLRNVGWQYNPAWATSVRESPWVLSLTYLCCYIVYGVKLGGLETIWLINYRLKRKYWVQSEEELNEPDSRIFEADGFRFTEVAASDDGPWDEVADDCDPHTLADFIEFVELLQQLINHTLRSIHTQVGKQEINIKILACEPH
;
A
#
# COMPACT_ATOMS: atom_id res chain seq x y z
N MET A 1 44.43 1.71 -10.06
CA MET A 1 44.30 0.44 -9.31
C MET A 1 43.77 0.75 -7.93
N LEU A 2 42.57 0.29 -7.57
CA LEU A 2 42.07 0.31 -6.19
C LEU A 2 42.39 -1.06 -5.59
N SER A 3 43.53 -1.18 -4.89
CA SER A 3 44.08 -2.47 -4.44
C SER A 3 43.58 -2.94 -3.07
N SER A 4 42.68 -2.20 -2.42
CA SER A 4 42.12 -2.59 -1.11
C SER A 4 40.65 -2.22 -1.00
N PHE A 5 39.80 -3.22 -0.75
CA PHE A 5 38.43 -3.01 -0.31
C PHE A 5 38.45 -2.74 1.20
N HIS A 6 38.08 -1.53 1.63
CA HIS A 6 37.93 -1.22 3.04
C HIS A 6 36.53 -1.63 3.49
N TYR A 7 36.45 -2.48 4.51
CA TYR A 7 35.16 -2.80 5.13
C TYR A 7 34.52 -1.52 5.67
N PHE A 8 33.20 -1.43 5.60
CA PHE A 8 32.44 -0.27 6.07
C PHE A 8 32.82 0.15 7.51
N GLY A 9 32.98 -0.83 8.42
CA GLY A 9 33.36 -0.58 9.80
C GLY A 9 34.78 -0.03 10.00
N SER A 10 35.64 -0.10 8.98
CA SER A 10 37.00 0.45 9.00
C SER A 10 37.07 1.89 8.47
N LEU A 11 35.97 2.44 7.96
CA LEU A 11 35.91 3.82 7.52
C LEU A 11 35.89 4.78 8.73
N PRO A 12 36.43 6.00 8.60
CA PRO A 12 36.24 7.06 9.60
C PRO A 12 34.75 7.25 9.96
N PRO A 13 34.41 7.56 11.23
CA PRO A 13 33.03 7.75 11.65
C PRO A 13 32.24 8.77 10.83
N GLU A 14 32.91 9.82 10.35
CA GLU A 14 32.32 10.86 9.50
C GLU A 14 31.87 10.30 8.15
N LEU A 15 32.68 9.43 7.53
CA LEU A 15 32.33 8.76 6.28
C LEU A 15 31.23 7.73 6.48
N GLN A 16 31.27 6.97 7.58
CA GLN A 16 30.19 6.04 7.93
C GLN A 16 28.85 6.79 8.10
N ALA A 17 28.87 7.92 8.82
CA ALA A 17 27.69 8.75 9.01
C ALA A 17 27.20 9.36 7.68
N HIS A 18 28.11 9.79 6.81
CA HIS A 18 27.76 10.31 5.50
C HIS A 18 27.10 9.24 4.61
N ILE A 19 27.67 8.03 4.56
CA ILE A 19 27.10 6.90 3.82
C ILE A 19 25.70 6.57 4.35
N TRP A 20 25.52 6.51 5.67
CA TRP A 20 24.20 6.25 6.24
C TRP A 20 23.19 7.35 5.91
N LYS A 21 23.58 8.63 5.95
CA LYS A 21 22.72 9.74 5.53
C LYS A 21 22.28 9.62 4.07
N LEU A 22 23.18 9.18 3.20
CA LEU A 22 22.86 8.92 1.78
C LEU A 22 22.06 7.63 1.56
N SER A 23 22.10 6.69 2.51
CA SER A 23 21.38 5.42 2.43
C SER A 23 19.92 5.54 2.88
N VAL A 24 19.61 6.49 3.76
CA VAL A 24 18.23 6.78 4.16
C VAL A 24 17.49 7.39 2.97
N ARG A 25 16.33 6.82 2.63
CA ARG A 25 15.49 7.35 1.56
C ARG A 25 15.05 8.80 1.86
N PRO A 26 14.77 9.62 0.84
CA PRO A 26 14.16 10.93 1.03
C PRO A 26 12.86 10.80 1.85
N THR A 27 12.51 11.85 2.62
CA THR A 27 11.30 11.93 3.45
C THR A 27 10.00 12.07 2.65
N LYS A 28 9.98 11.53 1.43
CA LYS A 28 8.77 11.45 0.62
C LYS A 28 7.85 10.34 1.14
N PRO A 29 6.53 10.48 0.99
CA PRO A 29 5.58 9.41 1.28
C PRO A 29 5.96 8.11 0.58
N GLY A 30 6.00 7.00 1.31
CA GLY A 30 6.31 5.69 0.77
C GLY A 30 5.05 4.89 0.42
N VAL A 31 5.21 3.86 -0.42
CA VAL A 31 4.17 2.84 -0.65
C VAL A 31 4.39 1.67 0.30
N GLN A 32 3.31 1.20 0.94
CA GLN A 32 3.30 0.04 1.83
C GLN A 32 2.22 -0.94 1.40
N VAL A 33 2.62 -2.10 0.90
CA VAL A 33 1.73 -3.18 0.46
C VAL A 33 1.71 -4.29 1.51
N PHE A 34 0.50 -4.68 1.92
CA PHE A 34 0.27 -5.77 2.85
C PHE A 34 -0.84 -6.67 2.34
N SER A 35 -0.81 -7.95 2.72
CA SER A 35 -2.00 -8.80 2.65
C SER A 35 -2.71 -8.89 3.99
N LEU A 36 -4.04 -8.72 3.95
CA LEU A 36 -4.92 -8.91 5.09
C LEU A 36 -5.48 -10.33 5.07
N SER A 37 -5.07 -11.10 6.08
CA SER A 37 -5.47 -12.51 6.22
C SER A 37 -6.21 -12.75 7.53
N LYS A 38 -7.09 -13.75 7.52
CA LYS A 38 -7.79 -14.25 8.71
C LYS A 38 -6.93 -15.31 9.39
N SER A 39 -6.61 -15.13 10.67
CA SER A 39 -6.13 -16.26 11.47
C SER A 39 -7.35 -16.99 12.05
N SER A 40 -7.66 -18.16 11.50
CA SER A 40 -8.36 -19.18 12.27
C SER A 40 -7.34 -19.83 13.18
N ILE A 41 -7.15 -19.30 14.38
CA ILE A 41 -6.49 -20.05 15.45
C ILE A 41 -7.48 -21.15 15.84
N PRO A 42 -7.20 -22.44 15.65
CA PRO A 42 -7.97 -23.47 16.31
C PRO A 42 -7.62 -23.35 17.80
N ASP A 43 -8.51 -22.72 18.56
CA ASP A 43 -8.36 -22.59 19.99
C ASP A 43 -8.33 -23.99 20.62
N LEU A 44 -7.15 -24.42 21.08
CA LEU A 44 -7.00 -25.61 21.94
C LEU A 44 -7.54 -25.36 23.36
N SER A 45 -8.10 -24.18 23.65
CA SER A 45 -8.80 -23.89 24.89
C SER A 45 -10.23 -23.44 24.59
N ASN A 46 -11.18 -24.20 25.13
CA ASN A 46 -12.63 -24.14 24.96
C ASN A 46 -13.31 -22.83 25.45
N ARG A 47 -12.79 -21.65 25.09
CA ARG A 47 -13.37 -20.34 25.40
C ARG A 47 -13.36 -19.45 24.16
N GLY A 48 -14.42 -19.56 23.35
CA GLY A 48 -14.86 -18.55 22.37
C GLY A 48 -13.72 -17.87 21.61
N GLY A 49 -13.13 -18.58 20.66
CA GLY A 49 -11.99 -18.07 19.89
C GLY A 49 -12.30 -16.76 19.18
N THR A 50 -11.60 -15.71 19.60
CA THR A 50 -11.59 -14.42 18.91
C THR A 50 -10.68 -14.59 17.70
N ALA A 51 -11.27 -14.69 16.50
CA ALA A 51 -10.48 -14.70 15.27
C ALA A 51 -9.72 -13.36 15.18
N VAL A 52 -8.40 -13.41 15.04
CA VAL A 52 -7.53 -12.24 14.92
C VAL A 52 -7.12 -12.10 13.45
N ALA A 53 -7.35 -10.93 12.85
CA ALA A 53 -6.79 -10.60 11.55
C ALA A 53 -5.34 -10.13 11.72
N TYR A 54 -4.46 -10.51 10.80
CA TYR A 54 -3.08 -10.06 10.79
C TYR A 54 -2.65 -9.59 9.41
N LEU A 55 -1.83 -8.55 9.41
CA LEU A 55 -1.12 -8.10 8.23
C LEU A 55 0.05 -9.06 7.97
N SER A 56 0.15 -9.49 6.71
CA SER A 56 1.21 -10.34 6.21
C SER A 56 1.86 -9.69 4.99
N ALA A 57 2.91 -10.32 4.45
CA ALA A 57 3.47 -9.89 3.19
C ALA A 57 2.41 -9.90 2.08
N PRO A 58 2.60 -9.08 1.03
CA PRO A 58 1.87 -9.25 -0.22
C PRO A 58 1.98 -10.71 -0.67
N LYS A 59 0.89 -11.29 -1.14
CA LYS A 59 0.84 -12.67 -1.65
C LYS A 59 1.03 -12.73 -3.16
N TRP A 60 0.63 -11.67 -3.85
CA TRP A 60 0.85 -11.53 -5.27
C TRP A 60 1.60 -10.23 -5.58
N ALA A 61 2.31 -10.24 -6.70
CA ALA A 61 3.06 -9.12 -7.20
C ALA A 61 2.13 -7.91 -7.34
N PHE A 62 2.64 -6.76 -6.91
CA PHE A 62 1.97 -5.48 -7.02
C PHE A 62 2.72 -4.62 -8.05
N GLY A 63 2.01 -3.99 -8.97
CA GLY A 63 2.61 -3.28 -10.09
C GLY A 63 1.78 -3.43 -11.37
N PRO A 64 2.26 -2.92 -12.53
CA PRO A 64 1.62 -3.12 -13.81
C PRO A 64 1.55 -4.61 -14.17
N THR A 65 0.43 -5.22 -13.82
CA THR A 65 0.06 -6.59 -14.23
C THR A 65 -0.58 -6.51 -15.60
N SER A 66 0.04 -7.11 -16.61
CA SER A 66 -0.69 -7.44 -17.84
C SER A 66 -1.74 -8.49 -17.51
N ASN A 67 -2.89 -8.44 -18.18
CA ASN A 67 -3.91 -9.48 -18.09
C ASN A 67 -3.44 -10.79 -18.73
N CYS A 68 -2.32 -10.79 -19.46
CA CYS A 68 -1.64 -11.99 -19.91
C CYS A 68 -0.87 -12.63 -18.73
N PRO A 69 -1.17 -13.88 -18.35
CA PRO A 69 -0.44 -14.56 -17.30
C PRO A 69 1.02 -14.77 -17.72
N ARG A 70 1.92 -13.92 -17.20
CA ARG A 70 3.33 -14.27 -17.09
C ARG A 70 3.47 -15.44 -16.11
N SER A 71 4.63 -16.10 -16.09
CA SER A 71 4.80 -17.34 -15.33
C SER A 71 4.30 -17.21 -13.88
N LEU A 72 3.76 -18.28 -13.29
CA LEU A 72 3.28 -18.27 -11.88
C LEU A 72 4.31 -17.71 -10.88
N ARG A 73 5.60 -17.77 -11.21
CA ARG A 73 6.71 -17.23 -10.41
C ARG A 73 6.84 -15.71 -10.46
N ASP A 74 6.30 -15.06 -11.48
CA ASP A 74 6.27 -13.60 -11.62
C ASP A 74 5.06 -12.99 -10.89
N ILE A 75 4.05 -13.81 -10.61
CA ILE A 75 2.81 -13.40 -9.95
C ILE A 75 2.91 -13.53 -8.43
N SER A 76 3.74 -14.42 -7.88
CA SER A 76 3.86 -14.54 -6.42
C SER A 76 4.70 -13.42 -5.80
N ALA A 77 4.27 -12.92 -4.65
CA ALA A 77 5.03 -12.00 -3.83
C ALA A 77 5.30 -12.59 -2.44
N SER A 78 6.31 -12.06 -1.79
CA SER A 78 6.66 -12.38 -0.41
C SER A 78 7.22 -11.14 0.26
N TRP A 79 7.71 -11.27 1.49
CA TRP A 79 8.37 -10.16 2.17
C TRP A 79 9.55 -9.60 1.37
N THR A 80 10.31 -10.42 0.65
CA THR A 80 11.56 -9.99 0.00
C THR A 80 11.52 -10.09 -1.52
N ARG A 81 10.44 -10.63 -2.10
CA ARG A 81 10.31 -10.86 -3.53
C ARG A 81 9.04 -10.19 -4.04
N ASN A 82 9.17 -9.45 -5.15
CA ASN A 82 8.05 -8.79 -5.84
C ASN A 82 7.19 -7.91 -4.90
N ASN A 83 7.83 -7.32 -3.91
CA ASN A 83 7.19 -6.46 -2.91
C ASN A 83 7.79 -5.05 -3.03
N PRO A 84 7.05 -4.09 -3.57
CA PRO A 84 7.57 -2.75 -3.83
C PRO A 84 7.56 -1.84 -2.59
N SER A 85 7.26 -2.41 -1.41
CA SER A 85 7.07 -1.61 -0.21
C SER A 85 8.36 -0.98 0.29
N THR A 86 8.32 0.32 0.53
CA THR A 86 9.47 1.07 1.05
C THR A 86 9.88 0.63 2.45
N TYR A 87 8.96 0.05 3.23
CA TYR A 87 9.31 -0.51 4.54
C TYR A 87 10.44 -1.54 4.44
N LEU A 88 10.70 -2.21 3.31
CA LEU A 88 11.79 -3.18 3.20
C LEU A 88 13.17 -2.53 3.37
N PHE A 89 13.37 -1.38 2.72
CA PHE A 89 14.58 -0.59 2.86
C PHE A 89 14.70 -0.04 4.28
N ASP A 90 13.62 0.57 4.79
CA ASP A 90 13.60 1.19 6.11
C ASP A 90 13.83 0.15 7.23
N SER A 91 13.26 -1.05 7.10
CA SER A 91 13.45 -2.18 8.02
C SER A 91 14.91 -2.62 8.07
N GLY A 92 15.57 -2.67 6.91
CA GLY A 92 16.98 -3.02 6.77
C GLY A 92 17.87 -2.01 7.47
N LEU A 93 17.69 -0.72 7.17
CA LEU A 93 18.45 0.38 7.79
C LEU A 93 18.22 0.46 9.30
N TRP A 94 16.97 0.27 9.75
CA TRP A 94 16.62 0.32 11.18
C TRP A 94 17.29 -0.80 11.99
N SER A 95 17.46 -1.96 11.37
CA SER A 95 17.99 -3.16 11.99
C SER A 95 19.51 -3.32 11.81
N ALA A 96 20.14 -2.59 10.88
CA ALA A 96 21.55 -2.75 10.52
C ALA A 96 22.52 -2.47 11.70
N CYS A 97 22.45 -1.28 12.30
CA CYS A 97 23.27 -0.91 13.46
C CYS A 97 22.70 0.30 14.21
N LEU A 98 23.26 0.61 15.40
CA LEU A 98 22.85 1.76 16.21
C LEU A 98 23.03 3.09 15.47
N ASN A 99 24.10 3.25 14.71
CA ASN A 99 24.39 4.49 13.97
C ASN A 99 23.36 4.73 12.85
N SER A 100 23.07 3.69 12.05
CA SER A 100 22.03 3.75 11.01
C SER A 100 20.67 4.10 11.61
N ARG A 101 20.28 3.42 12.70
CA ARG A 101 19.02 3.71 13.40
C ARG A 101 18.96 5.13 13.96
N LYS A 102 20.06 5.64 14.50
CA LYS A 102 20.14 7.03 14.98
C LYS A 102 19.87 8.00 13.83
N ILE A 103 20.55 7.81 12.69
CA ILE A 103 20.38 8.66 11.51
C ILE A 103 18.95 8.58 10.96
N MET A 104 18.31 7.40 10.97
CA MET A 104 16.91 7.29 10.61
C MET A 104 16.00 8.10 11.53
N ARG A 105 16.19 8.04 12.86
CA ARG A 105 15.41 8.87 13.81
C ARG A 105 15.67 10.36 13.66
N ASP A 106 16.89 10.74 13.29
CA ASP A 106 17.23 12.14 13.08
C ASP A 106 16.58 12.68 11.77
N ASN A 107 16.35 11.82 10.78
CA ASN A 107 15.72 12.19 9.49
C ASN A 107 14.19 12.04 9.48
N LEU A 108 13.64 11.09 10.24
CA LEU A 108 12.21 10.83 10.34
C LEU A 108 11.72 11.45 11.65
N HIS A 109 10.78 12.41 11.61
CA HIS A 109 10.23 12.96 12.84
C HIS A 109 9.54 11.84 13.65
N GLU A 110 9.92 11.69 14.93
CA GLU A 110 9.43 10.59 15.79
C GLU A 110 7.90 10.53 15.95
N ALA A 111 7.20 11.63 15.70
CA ALA A 111 5.74 11.69 15.72
C ALA A 111 5.06 11.15 14.44
N GLU A 112 5.84 10.90 13.38
CA GLU A 112 5.31 10.61 12.04
C GLU A 112 5.43 9.13 11.66
N PHE A 113 6.34 8.38 12.30
CA PHE A 113 6.58 6.97 11.97
C PHE A 113 6.20 6.00 13.09
N LEU A 114 5.77 4.82 12.67
CA LEU A 114 5.41 3.68 13.51
C LEU A 114 6.39 2.53 13.25
N VAL A 115 6.95 1.99 14.33
CA VAL A 115 7.82 0.81 14.28
C VAL A 115 7.02 -0.42 14.74
N VAL A 116 6.60 -1.24 13.78
CA VAL A 116 5.81 -2.46 14.04
C VAL A 116 6.74 -3.66 14.08
N ARG A 117 6.61 -4.50 15.11
CA ARG A 117 7.29 -5.81 15.14
C ARG A 117 6.29 -6.89 14.74
N THR A 118 6.51 -7.52 13.61
CA THR A 118 5.68 -8.67 13.20
C THR A 118 6.15 -9.93 13.91
N ARG A 119 5.21 -10.81 14.24
CA ARG A 119 5.50 -12.18 14.66
C ARG A 119 5.37 -13.08 13.44
N ALA A 120 6.41 -13.84 13.11
CA ALA A 120 6.30 -14.90 12.12
C ALA A 120 5.56 -16.08 12.77
N ASN A 121 4.33 -16.36 12.33
CA ASN A 121 3.63 -17.58 12.72
C ASN A 121 4.09 -18.74 11.83
N HIS A 122 4.52 -19.83 12.45
CA HIS A 122 5.21 -20.97 11.83
C HIS A 122 4.35 -21.93 10.99
N LEU A 123 3.17 -21.53 10.51
CA LEU A 123 2.31 -22.41 9.70
C LEU A 123 1.89 -21.71 8.41
N GLY A 124 2.65 -21.88 7.33
CA GLY A 124 2.18 -21.51 6.00
C GLY A 124 3.24 -21.45 4.91
N ASP A 125 4.41 -20.88 5.21
CA ASP A 125 5.46 -20.71 4.19
C ASP A 125 6.33 -21.96 4.10
N THR A 126 5.72 -23.05 3.66
CA THR A 126 6.46 -24.23 3.24
C THR A 126 6.73 -24.09 1.74
N TRP A 127 8.02 -24.05 1.38
CA TRP A 127 8.60 -24.21 0.05
C TRP A 127 8.75 -22.96 -0.84
N LEU A 128 9.78 -22.15 -0.56
CA LEU A 128 10.87 -21.77 -1.50
C LEU A 128 11.73 -20.65 -0.89
N ASP A 129 12.37 -20.92 0.24
CA ASP A 129 13.53 -20.13 0.70
C ASP A 129 14.54 -21.10 1.29
N THR A 130 15.34 -21.69 0.40
CA THR A 130 16.57 -22.40 0.76
C THR A 130 17.61 -21.39 1.24
N SER A 131 17.68 -21.16 2.54
CA SER A 131 18.93 -20.99 3.29
C SER A 131 18.63 -21.04 4.79
N GLY A 132 19.19 -22.05 5.45
CA GLY A 132 18.88 -22.40 6.83
C GLY A 132 19.24 -21.31 7.82
N ALA A 133 18.25 -20.87 8.58
CA ALA A 133 18.34 -20.54 9.99
C ALA A 133 16.91 -20.33 10.51
N TYR A 134 16.37 -21.33 11.20
CA TYR A 134 15.14 -21.25 11.98
C TYR A 134 15.37 -20.33 13.19
N ALA A 135 15.45 -19.03 12.95
CA ALA A 135 15.19 -18.03 13.97
C ALA A 135 13.75 -17.56 13.77
N SER A 136 13.02 -17.43 14.87
CA SER A 136 11.75 -16.69 14.94
C SER A 136 11.99 -15.24 14.48
N ARG A 137 11.95 -15.02 13.16
CA ARG A 137 12.26 -13.74 12.51
C ARG A 137 11.15 -12.76 12.79
N HIS A 138 11.24 -12.09 13.93
CA HIS A 138 10.52 -10.85 14.14
C HIS A 138 11.04 -9.85 13.12
N ARG A 139 10.19 -9.40 12.20
CA ARG A 139 10.58 -8.32 11.28
C ARG A 139 10.16 -7.01 11.91
N THR A 140 11.08 -6.07 11.94
CA THR A 140 10.77 -4.69 12.31
C THR A 140 10.39 -3.98 11.05
N ILE A 141 9.17 -3.45 10.99
CA ILE A 141 8.61 -2.67 9.90
C ILE A 141 8.56 -1.22 10.36
N VAL A 142 9.04 -0.31 9.51
CA VAL A 142 8.98 1.13 9.75
C VAL A 142 8.10 1.73 8.66
N VAL A 143 7.05 2.45 9.07
CA VAL A 143 6.08 3.10 8.16
C VAL A 143 5.67 4.45 8.72
N SER A 144 5.15 5.34 7.88
CA SER A 144 4.58 6.63 8.29
C SER A 144 3.06 6.64 8.03
N PRO A 145 2.20 6.21 8.99
CA PRO A 145 0.75 6.00 8.77
C PRO A 145 -0.02 7.17 8.13
N ARG A 146 0.41 8.40 8.44
CA ARG A 146 -0.24 9.63 7.97
C ARG A 146 0.20 10.05 6.58
N GLU A 147 1.42 9.71 6.19
CA GLU A 147 1.99 10.14 4.92
C GLU A 147 1.97 9.03 3.88
N ASP A 148 2.36 7.82 4.26
CA ASP A 148 2.49 6.69 3.35
C ASP A 148 1.15 6.25 2.74
N LEU A 149 1.23 5.71 1.54
CA LEU A 149 0.13 5.02 0.86
C LEU A 149 0.08 3.57 1.29
N PHE A 150 -1.02 3.17 1.94
CA PHE A 150 -1.24 1.77 2.33
C PHE A 150 -2.10 1.05 1.31
N ILE A 151 -1.64 -0.09 0.83
CA ILE A 151 -2.35 -0.90 -0.15
C ILE A 151 -2.57 -2.28 0.43
N LEU A 152 -3.84 -2.68 0.52
CA LEU A 152 -4.25 -3.89 1.19
C LEU A 152 -4.74 -4.92 0.17
N GLN A 153 -4.00 -6.02 0.05
CA GLN A 153 -4.40 -7.21 -0.67
C GLN A 153 -5.38 -8.00 0.22
N LEU A 154 -6.59 -8.22 -0.29
CA LEU A 154 -7.61 -8.97 0.42
C LEU A 154 -7.55 -10.44 -0.02
N ASP A 155 -7.08 -11.31 0.87
CA ASP A 155 -6.91 -12.73 0.58
C ASP A 155 -8.21 -13.49 0.32
N HIS A 156 -9.32 -12.99 0.85
CA HIS A 156 -10.63 -13.62 0.70
C HIS A 156 -11.70 -12.53 0.59
N PRO A 157 -12.66 -12.65 -0.34
CA PRO A 157 -13.76 -11.68 -0.47
C PRO A 157 -14.48 -11.46 0.87
N ASP A 158 -14.73 -12.54 1.63
CA ASP A 158 -15.38 -12.45 2.95
C ASP A 158 -14.49 -11.94 4.10
N ALA A 159 -13.17 -11.78 3.90
CA ALA A 159 -12.29 -11.26 4.94
C ALA A 159 -12.76 -9.86 5.39
N PHE A 160 -13.29 -9.10 4.44
CA PHE A 160 -13.79 -7.75 4.68
C PHE A 160 -15.16 -7.74 5.41
N LEU A 161 -16.13 -8.55 4.97
CA LEU A 161 -17.44 -8.67 5.64
C LEU A 161 -17.30 -9.17 7.09
N TRP A 162 -16.32 -10.03 7.35
CA TRP A 162 -16.00 -10.48 8.69
C TRP A 162 -15.49 -9.33 9.58
N TYR A 163 -14.62 -8.46 9.05
CA TYR A 163 -14.07 -7.32 9.79
C TYR A 163 -15.15 -6.31 10.17
N LEU A 164 -16.11 -6.07 9.26
CA LEU A 164 -17.28 -5.24 9.56
C LEU A 164 -18.15 -5.80 10.70
N ARG A 165 -18.27 -7.13 10.78
CA ARG A 165 -19.10 -7.81 11.78
C ARG A 165 -18.42 -7.95 13.15
N ASN A 166 -17.09 -7.89 13.19
CA ASN A 166 -16.30 -8.01 14.40
C ASN A 166 -15.29 -6.87 14.46
N PRO A 167 -15.73 -5.63 14.75
CA PRO A 167 -14.82 -4.53 14.97
C PRO A 167 -14.04 -4.81 16.25
N VAL A 168 -12.92 -5.51 16.12
CA VAL A 168 -11.87 -5.49 17.14
C VAL A 168 -11.25 -4.11 17.02
N ILE A 169 -11.86 -3.13 17.69
CA ILE A 169 -11.18 -1.88 18.00
C ILE A 169 -10.00 -2.31 18.86
N PRO A 170 -8.75 -2.13 18.42
CA PRO A 170 -7.61 -2.41 19.29
C PRO A 170 -7.80 -1.53 20.51
N SER A 171 -8.09 -2.15 21.65
CA SER A 171 -8.22 -1.46 22.93
C SER A 171 -6.96 -0.62 23.13
N GLU A 172 -7.18 0.70 23.19
CA GLU A 172 -6.23 1.75 23.55
C GLU A 172 -4.76 1.32 23.53
N THR A 173 -4.16 1.38 22.33
CA THR A 173 -2.71 1.46 22.27
C THR A 173 -2.34 2.82 22.88
N PRO A 174 -1.43 2.91 23.88
CA PRO A 174 -0.97 4.19 24.37
C PRO A 174 -0.44 5.01 23.19
N GLY A 175 -1.12 6.10 22.81
CA GLY A 175 -0.86 6.87 21.59
C GLY A 175 -1.97 6.87 20.52
N GLY A 176 -3.06 6.12 20.73
CA GLY A 176 -4.20 6.05 19.80
C GLY A 176 -4.00 5.04 18.66
N SER A 177 -5.07 4.72 17.93
CA SER A 177 -4.99 3.87 16.74
C SER A 177 -4.25 4.60 15.60
N PRO A 178 -3.36 3.92 14.85
CA PRO A 178 -2.69 4.54 13.72
C PRO A 178 -3.71 5.00 12.68
N GLN A 179 -3.68 6.30 12.36
CA GLN A 179 -4.57 6.93 11.38
C GLN A 179 -3.99 6.72 9.99
N LEU A 180 -4.54 5.78 9.23
CA LEU A 180 -4.17 5.53 7.84
C LEU A 180 -4.89 6.53 6.94
N ARG A 181 -4.20 7.61 6.56
CA ARG A 181 -4.80 8.71 5.79
C ARG A 181 -4.96 8.40 4.32
N ASN A 182 -4.01 7.67 3.74
CA ASN A 182 -3.94 7.35 2.32
C ASN A 182 -4.05 5.85 2.12
N VAL A 183 -5.13 5.42 1.49
CA VAL A 183 -5.32 3.99 1.17
C VAL A 183 -5.49 3.81 -0.33
N GLY A 184 -4.68 2.94 -0.90
CA GLY A 184 -4.73 2.60 -2.31
C GLY A 184 -5.56 1.35 -2.59
N TRP A 185 -6.27 1.39 -3.71
CA TRP A 185 -7.07 0.30 -4.24
C TRP A 185 -6.75 0.11 -5.72
N GLN A 186 -6.25 -1.08 -6.07
CA GLN A 186 -5.91 -1.40 -7.46
C GLN A 186 -7.18 -1.54 -8.29
N TYR A 187 -7.29 -0.76 -9.37
CA TYR A 187 -8.37 -0.88 -10.33
C TYR A 187 -8.23 -2.16 -11.17
N ASN A 188 -9.35 -2.83 -11.41
CA ASN A 188 -9.45 -3.93 -12.36
C ASN A 188 -10.45 -3.52 -13.47
N PRO A 189 -10.05 -3.51 -14.75
CA PRO A 189 -10.91 -3.10 -15.85
C PRO A 189 -12.25 -3.86 -15.95
N ALA A 190 -12.29 -5.14 -15.58
CA ALA A 190 -13.51 -5.94 -15.56
C ALA A 190 -14.62 -5.38 -14.64
N TRP A 191 -14.29 -4.43 -13.76
CA TRP A 191 -15.28 -3.75 -12.95
C TRP A 191 -16.10 -2.74 -13.75
N ALA A 192 -15.58 -2.16 -14.82
CA ALA A 192 -16.34 -1.20 -15.63
C ALA A 192 -17.50 -1.86 -16.39
N THR A 193 -17.29 -3.07 -16.95
CA THR A 193 -18.39 -3.88 -17.52
C THR A 193 -19.41 -4.26 -16.47
N SER A 194 -18.91 -4.71 -15.31
CA SER A 194 -19.77 -5.12 -14.19
C SER A 194 -20.72 -3.99 -13.79
N VAL A 195 -20.28 -2.73 -13.80
CA VAL A 195 -21.11 -1.56 -13.47
C VAL A 195 -22.22 -1.30 -14.49
N ARG A 196 -21.98 -1.55 -15.78
CA ARG A 196 -22.98 -1.38 -16.85
C ARG A 196 -24.01 -2.51 -16.87
N GLU A 197 -23.60 -3.73 -16.54
CA GLU A 197 -24.46 -4.92 -16.57
C GLU A 197 -25.21 -5.15 -15.25
N SER A 198 -24.61 -4.77 -14.12
CA SER A 198 -25.21 -4.87 -12.79
C SER A 198 -24.73 -3.69 -11.92
N PRO A 199 -25.62 -2.79 -11.46
CA PRO A 199 -25.21 -1.68 -10.60
C PRO A 199 -24.63 -2.11 -9.24
N TRP A 200 -24.64 -3.41 -8.93
CA TRP A 200 -24.12 -3.98 -7.69
C TRP A 200 -23.01 -4.98 -7.98
N VAL A 201 -21.77 -4.53 -7.79
CA VAL A 201 -20.57 -5.36 -7.84
C VAL A 201 -20.12 -5.64 -6.40
N LEU A 202 -19.81 -6.89 -6.07
CA LEU A 202 -19.27 -7.25 -4.74
C LEU A 202 -18.05 -6.39 -4.39
N SER A 203 -17.18 -6.11 -5.36
CA SER A 203 -16.03 -5.20 -5.23
C SER A 203 -16.41 -3.78 -4.78
N LEU A 204 -17.48 -3.21 -5.33
CA LEU A 204 -17.99 -1.89 -4.91
C LEU A 204 -18.54 -1.93 -3.49
N THR A 205 -19.19 -3.03 -3.10
CA THR A 205 -19.67 -3.22 -1.73
C THR A 205 -18.50 -3.25 -0.75
N TYR A 206 -17.44 -4.02 -1.07
CA TYR A 206 -16.23 -4.08 -0.23
C TYR A 206 -15.54 -2.74 -0.13
N LEU A 207 -15.42 -2.02 -1.25
CA LEU A 207 -14.84 -0.69 -1.27
C LEU A 207 -15.69 0.24 -0.40
N CYS A 208 -16.98 0.43 -0.66
CA CYS A 208 -17.86 1.28 0.14
C CYS A 208 -17.78 0.96 1.64
N CYS A 209 -17.76 -0.32 2.02
CA CYS A 209 -17.66 -0.67 3.43
C CYS A 209 -16.28 -0.36 4.03
N TYR A 210 -15.18 -0.45 3.26
CA TYR A 210 -13.85 0.01 3.67
C TYR A 210 -13.86 1.49 4.04
N ILE A 211 -14.50 2.28 3.18
CA ILE A 211 -14.62 3.73 3.35
C ILE A 211 -15.40 4.07 4.60
N VAL A 212 -16.59 3.49 4.75
CA VAL A 212 -17.45 3.69 5.91
C VAL A 212 -16.71 3.35 7.20
N TYR A 213 -15.93 2.27 7.19
CA TYR A 213 -15.16 1.88 8.35
C TYR A 213 -13.99 2.83 8.64
N GLY A 214 -13.26 3.26 7.61
CA GLY A 214 -12.20 4.26 7.71
C GLY A 214 -12.70 5.59 8.27
N VAL A 215 -13.92 6.02 7.92
CA VAL A 215 -14.58 7.18 8.54
C VAL A 215 -14.86 6.93 10.01
N LYS A 216 -15.47 5.79 10.34
CA LYS A 216 -15.89 5.50 11.71
C LYS A 216 -14.73 5.40 12.70
N LEU A 217 -13.60 4.85 12.26
CA LEU A 217 -12.40 4.79 13.10
C LEU A 217 -11.64 6.12 13.17
N GLY A 218 -11.97 7.07 12.29
CA GLY A 218 -11.25 8.33 12.15
C GLY A 218 -9.88 8.12 11.48
N GLY A 219 -9.50 9.10 10.66
CA GLY A 219 -8.15 9.17 10.07
C GLY A 219 -8.03 8.79 8.61
N LEU A 220 -9.03 8.21 7.94
CA LEU A 220 -9.02 8.08 6.47
C LEU A 220 -9.32 9.43 5.82
N GLU A 221 -8.41 9.93 4.97
CA GLU A 221 -8.57 11.21 4.27
C GLU A 221 -8.79 11.01 2.76
N THR A 222 -8.02 10.10 2.16
CA THR A 222 -8.06 9.87 0.71
C THR A 222 -8.00 8.40 0.37
N ILE A 223 -8.86 8.00 -0.55
CA ILE A 223 -8.80 6.71 -1.24
C ILE A 223 -8.25 6.94 -2.63
N TRP A 224 -7.21 6.19 -2.95
CA TRP A 224 -6.49 6.29 -4.19
C TRP A 224 -6.84 5.12 -5.09
N LEU A 225 -7.47 5.38 -6.23
CA LEU A 225 -7.67 4.39 -7.27
C LEU A 225 -6.41 4.29 -8.12
N ILE A 226 -5.81 3.12 -8.16
CA ILE A 226 -4.55 2.89 -8.86
C ILE A 226 -4.86 2.18 -10.17
N ASN A 227 -4.73 2.90 -11.28
CA ASN A 227 -4.82 2.31 -12.61
C ASN A 227 -3.42 2.24 -13.23
N TYR A 228 -2.88 1.04 -13.34
CA TYR A 228 -1.55 0.79 -13.88
C TYR A 228 -1.42 0.97 -15.39
N ARG A 229 -2.55 0.95 -16.10
CA ARG A 229 -2.60 1.14 -17.54
C ARG A 229 -2.48 2.62 -17.91
N LEU A 230 -2.65 3.53 -16.96
CA LEU A 230 -2.40 4.96 -17.17
C LEU A 230 -0.92 5.21 -17.41
N LYS A 231 -0.61 5.79 -18.57
CA LYS A 231 0.72 6.26 -18.97
C LYS A 231 0.63 7.66 -19.52
N ARG A 232 1.70 8.44 -19.35
CA ARG A 232 1.78 9.77 -19.99
C ARG A 232 1.76 9.61 -21.51
N LYS A 233 1.04 10.50 -22.17
CA LYS A 233 1.09 10.66 -23.62
C LYS A 233 2.53 11.04 -24.02
N TYR A 234 3.05 10.42 -25.08
CA TYR A 234 4.47 10.53 -25.46
C TYR A 234 4.94 11.96 -25.79
N TRP A 235 4.01 12.87 -26.08
CA TRP A 235 4.29 14.27 -26.38
C TRP A 235 4.27 15.19 -25.14
N VAL A 236 3.98 14.65 -23.96
CA VAL A 236 4.00 15.39 -22.68
C VAL A 236 5.35 15.14 -22.00
N GLN A 237 6.17 16.18 -21.84
CA GLN A 237 7.51 16.06 -21.23
C GLN A 237 7.43 15.66 -19.74
N SER A 238 8.41 14.87 -19.28
CA SER A 238 8.27 14.04 -18.08
C SER A 238 8.74 14.65 -16.75
N GLU A 239 9.49 15.75 -16.69
CA GLU A 239 10.25 16.01 -15.45
C GLU A 239 10.09 17.35 -14.75
N GLU A 240 9.78 18.48 -15.40
CA GLU A 240 9.97 19.79 -14.71
C GLU A 240 8.83 20.81 -14.87
N GLU A 241 7.91 20.66 -15.83
CA GLU A 241 6.90 21.70 -16.13
C GLU A 241 5.52 21.50 -15.47
N LEU A 242 5.25 20.36 -14.83
CA LEU A 242 3.96 20.06 -14.17
C LEU A 242 4.13 19.74 -12.69
N ASN A 243 5.07 20.41 -12.00
CA ASN A 243 4.89 20.62 -10.56
C ASN A 243 3.68 21.55 -10.38
N GLU A 244 2.47 21.04 -10.62
CA GLU A 244 1.34 21.56 -9.85
C GLU A 244 1.76 21.35 -8.39
N PRO A 245 1.90 22.42 -7.59
CA PRO A 245 2.50 22.36 -6.26
C PRO A 245 1.78 21.40 -5.29
N ASP A 246 0.61 20.88 -5.67
CA ASP A 246 -0.27 20.05 -4.84
C ASP A 246 -0.39 18.58 -5.31
N SER A 247 0.27 18.16 -6.40
CA SER A 247 0.17 16.76 -6.87
C SER A 247 0.86 15.80 -5.90
N ARG A 248 0.09 14.90 -5.27
CA ARG A 248 0.65 13.96 -4.30
C ARG A 248 1.46 12.85 -4.99
N ILE A 249 2.66 12.59 -4.47
CA ILE A 249 3.57 11.55 -4.99
C ILE A 249 3.87 10.54 -3.89
N PHE A 250 3.83 9.25 -4.24
CA PHE A 250 4.23 8.15 -3.36
C PHE A 250 5.35 7.34 -4.00
N GLU A 251 6.44 7.19 -3.27
CA GLU A 251 7.65 6.50 -3.72
C GLU A 251 7.58 5.00 -3.42
N ALA A 252 8.01 4.18 -4.36
CA ALA A 252 8.16 2.73 -4.21
C ALA A 252 9.52 2.25 -4.74
N ASP A 253 9.80 0.96 -4.59
CA ASP A 253 11.00 0.37 -5.18
C ASP A 253 10.90 0.32 -6.72
N GLY A 254 11.70 1.13 -7.41
CA GLY A 254 11.79 1.12 -8.88
C GLY A 254 10.68 1.88 -9.62
N PHE A 255 9.71 2.46 -8.93
CA PHE A 255 8.66 3.30 -9.52
C PHE A 255 8.06 4.26 -8.50
N ARG A 256 7.26 5.21 -8.98
CA ARG A 256 6.45 6.11 -8.16
C ARG A 256 5.00 6.11 -8.61
N PHE A 257 4.12 6.49 -7.69
CA PHE A 257 2.75 6.88 -8.00
C PHE A 257 2.61 8.39 -7.99
N THR A 258 1.95 8.92 -9.01
CA THR A 258 1.69 10.35 -9.16
C THR A 258 0.18 10.56 -9.22
N GLU A 259 -0.32 11.53 -8.47
CA GLU A 259 -1.72 11.99 -8.55
C GLU A 259 -2.04 12.48 -9.95
N VAL A 260 -3.20 12.06 -10.47
CA VAL A 260 -3.69 12.47 -11.79
C VAL A 260 -5.17 12.80 -11.76
N ALA A 261 -5.59 13.71 -12.62
CA ALA A 261 -7.00 13.99 -12.87
C ALA A 261 -7.59 12.95 -13.84
N ALA A 262 -8.82 12.49 -13.58
CA ALA A 262 -9.61 11.74 -14.54
C ALA A 262 -10.12 12.70 -15.62
N SER A 263 -9.48 12.72 -16.79
CA SER A 263 -9.91 13.53 -17.91
C SER A 263 -9.45 12.91 -19.23
N ASP A 264 -10.35 12.82 -20.20
CA ASP A 264 -10.04 12.34 -21.56
C ASP A 264 -9.05 13.27 -22.29
N ASP A 265 -9.17 14.57 -22.06
CA ASP A 265 -8.31 15.61 -22.65
C ASP A 265 -6.97 15.78 -21.89
N GLY A 266 -6.77 15.00 -20.83
CA GLY A 266 -5.61 15.10 -19.95
C GLY A 266 -4.30 14.62 -20.57
N PRO A 267 -3.17 14.83 -19.88
CA PRO A 267 -1.84 14.37 -20.32
C PRO A 267 -1.65 12.85 -20.21
N TRP A 268 -2.64 12.12 -19.72
CA TRP A 268 -2.62 10.69 -19.45
C TRP A 268 -3.51 9.95 -20.45
N ASP A 269 -3.10 8.74 -20.80
CA ASP A 269 -3.89 7.82 -21.61
C ASP A 269 -3.80 6.40 -21.05
N GLU A 270 -4.80 5.57 -21.35
CA GLU A 270 -4.81 4.17 -20.93
C GLU A 270 -4.23 3.29 -22.04
N VAL A 271 -3.16 2.57 -21.73
CA VAL A 271 -2.58 1.61 -22.67
C VAL A 271 -3.51 0.40 -22.78
N ALA A 272 -4.00 0.16 -24.00
CA ALA A 272 -4.77 -1.03 -24.34
C ALA A 272 -3.92 -2.30 -24.10
N ASP A 273 -4.50 -3.30 -23.45
CA ASP A 273 -3.98 -4.67 -23.47
C ASP A 273 -4.75 -5.41 -24.57
N ASP A 274 -4.07 -6.17 -25.43
CA ASP A 274 -4.70 -6.88 -26.56
C ASP A 274 -5.83 -7.83 -26.11
N CYS A 275 -5.84 -8.21 -24.83
CA CYS A 275 -6.82 -9.08 -24.21
C CYS A 275 -7.96 -8.33 -23.49
N ASP A 276 -7.97 -6.99 -23.50
CA ASP A 276 -8.90 -6.18 -22.72
C ASP A 276 -9.52 -5.04 -23.54
N PRO A 277 -10.85 -5.10 -23.84
CA PRO A 277 -11.53 -4.07 -24.62
C PRO A 277 -11.76 -2.76 -23.84
N HIS A 278 -11.45 -2.71 -22.54
CA HIS A 278 -11.72 -1.57 -21.68
C HIS A 278 -10.80 -0.38 -21.96
N THR A 279 -11.41 0.80 -21.99
CA THR A 279 -10.80 2.08 -22.38
C THR A 279 -10.68 3.04 -21.19
N LEU A 280 -9.93 4.13 -21.39
CA LEU A 280 -9.86 5.24 -20.42
C LEU A 280 -11.25 5.78 -20.05
N ALA A 281 -12.16 5.85 -21.02
CA ALA A 281 -13.53 6.31 -20.81
C ALA A 281 -14.30 5.39 -19.83
N ASP A 282 -14.11 4.08 -19.93
CA ASP A 282 -14.72 3.10 -19.02
C ASP A 282 -14.18 3.26 -17.59
N PHE A 283 -12.88 3.57 -17.46
CA PHE A 283 -12.27 3.87 -16.17
C PHE A 283 -12.81 5.18 -15.57
N ILE A 284 -12.93 6.25 -16.36
CA ILE A 284 -13.47 7.54 -15.90
C ILE A 284 -14.92 7.38 -15.44
N GLU A 285 -15.77 6.70 -16.23
CA GLU A 285 -17.16 6.43 -15.85
C GLU A 285 -17.25 5.64 -14.52
N PHE A 286 -16.38 4.63 -14.34
CA PHE A 286 -16.29 3.90 -13.09
C PHE A 286 -15.94 4.81 -11.89
N VAL A 287 -14.97 5.71 -12.05
CA VAL A 287 -14.56 6.67 -11.01
C VAL A 287 -15.72 7.60 -10.63
N GLU A 288 -16.43 8.15 -11.61
CA GLU A 288 -17.56 9.05 -11.39
C GLU A 288 -18.70 8.35 -10.64
N LEU A 289 -19.06 7.13 -11.06
CA LEU A 289 -20.11 6.34 -10.41
C LEU A 289 -19.73 5.97 -8.97
N LEU A 290 -18.47 5.60 -8.74
CA LEU A 290 -17.96 5.32 -7.42
C LEU A 290 -18.02 6.56 -6.51
N GLN A 291 -17.62 7.72 -7.01
CA GLN A 291 -17.74 9.00 -6.28
C GLN A 291 -19.19 9.30 -5.91
N GLN A 292 -20.15 9.10 -6.82
CA GLN A 292 -21.58 9.29 -6.54
C GLN A 292 -22.09 8.33 -5.45
N LEU A 293 -21.77 7.04 -5.55
CA LEU A 293 -22.17 6.01 -4.58
C LEU A 293 -21.62 6.30 -3.18
N ILE A 294 -20.36 6.71 -3.10
CA ILE A 294 -19.72 7.02 -1.82
C ILE A 294 -20.31 8.28 -1.22
N ASN A 295 -20.50 9.34 -2.02
CA ASN A 295 -21.14 10.57 -1.55
C ASN A 295 -22.56 10.31 -1.03
N HIS A 296 -23.32 9.44 -1.70
CA HIS A 296 -24.64 9.02 -1.22
C HIS A 296 -24.54 8.25 0.11
N THR A 297 -23.62 7.29 0.20
CA THR A 297 -23.41 6.46 1.39
C THR A 297 -22.91 7.29 2.58
N LEU A 298 -21.98 8.21 2.37
CA LEU A 298 -21.44 9.07 3.42
C LEU A 298 -22.49 10.09 3.91
N ARG A 299 -23.32 10.64 3.02
CA ARG A 299 -24.44 11.52 3.43
C ARG A 299 -25.44 10.81 4.32
N SER A 300 -25.70 9.52 4.10
CA SER A 300 -26.62 8.75 4.95
C SER A 300 -26.03 8.45 6.34
N ILE A 301 -24.69 8.43 6.46
CA ILE A 301 -23.95 8.15 7.70
C ILE A 301 -23.60 9.45 8.48
N HIS A 302 -23.42 10.57 7.79
CA HIS A 302 -23.08 11.89 8.35
C HIS A 302 -24.07 12.42 9.39
N THR A 303 -25.26 11.81 9.51
CA THR A 303 -26.20 12.07 10.60
C THR A 303 -25.72 11.55 11.97
N GLN A 304 -24.65 10.74 12.04
CA GLN A 304 -24.17 10.12 13.28
C GLN A 304 -22.69 10.38 13.64
N VAL A 305 -21.84 10.75 12.69
CA VAL A 305 -20.39 10.93 12.89
C VAL A 305 -20.01 12.24 12.18
N GLY A 306 -19.31 13.15 12.87
CA GLY A 306 -19.06 14.52 12.39
C GLY A 306 -18.50 14.62 10.96
N LYS A 307 -18.57 15.82 10.37
CA LYS A 307 -18.13 16.10 8.99
C LYS A 307 -16.65 15.72 8.78
N GLN A 308 -16.40 14.50 8.32
CA GLN A 308 -15.12 14.11 7.75
C GLN A 308 -15.35 13.88 6.26
N GLU A 309 -14.77 14.75 5.45
CA GLU A 309 -14.80 14.66 4.00
C GLU A 309 -13.69 13.69 3.55
N ILE A 310 -14.05 12.73 2.71
CA ILE A 310 -13.10 11.78 2.12
C ILE A 310 -12.97 12.09 0.65
N ASN A 311 -11.73 12.11 0.19
CA ASN A 311 -11.42 12.31 -1.22
C ASN A 311 -11.25 10.97 -1.93
N ILE A 312 -11.70 10.90 -3.18
CA ILE A 312 -11.40 9.79 -4.09
C ILE A 312 -10.58 10.39 -5.21
N LYS A 313 -9.32 9.96 -5.28
CA LYS A 313 -8.33 10.47 -6.23
C LYS A 313 -7.69 9.32 -6.99
N ILE A 314 -6.96 9.62 -8.06
CA ILE A 314 -6.38 8.61 -8.95
C ILE A 314 -4.87 8.70 -8.88
N LEU A 315 -4.22 7.53 -8.93
CA LEU A 315 -2.77 7.40 -9.07
C LEU A 315 -2.43 6.69 -10.39
N ALA A 316 -1.51 7.29 -11.13
CA ALA A 316 -0.81 6.64 -12.24
C ALA A 316 0.56 6.15 -11.78
N CYS A 317 1.04 5.07 -12.40
CA CYS A 317 2.33 4.44 -12.08
C CYS A 317 3.39 4.83 -13.12
N GLU A 318 4.45 5.50 -12.67
CA GLU A 318 5.59 5.92 -13.48
C GLU A 318 6.86 5.18 -13.02
N PRO A 319 7.66 4.61 -13.93
CA PRO A 319 8.99 4.11 -13.57
C PRO A 319 9.92 5.26 -13.17
N HIS A 320 10.93 4.95 -12.35
CA HIS A 320 12.03 5.87 -12.03
C HIS A 320 12.98 6.10 -13.18
#